data_AF-A0A482ZS02-F1
#
_entry.id   AF-A0A482ZS02-F1
#
_cell.length_a   1.000
_cell.length_b   1.000
_cell.length_c   1.000
_cell.angle_alpha   90.00
_cell.angle_beta   90.00
_cell.angle_gamma   90.00
#
_symmetry.space_group_name_H-M   'P 1'
#
loop_
_entity.id
_entity.type
_entity.pdbx_description
1 polymer ?
#
loop_
_entity_poly.entity_id
_entity_poly.type
_entity_poly.pdbx_seq_one_letter_code
_entity_poly.pdbx_strand_id
1 'polypeptide(L)' 'MCLPGKFHSDPADRLIVALARHYSATLITADRKIQDYQYVKTIW' A
#
# COMPACT_ATOMS: atom_id res chain seq x y z
N MET A 1 -5.21 11.58 -3.95
CA MET A 1 -3.97 10.98 -4.48
C MET A 1 -4.32 9.68 -5.18
N CYS A 2 -3.92 9.50 -6.44
CA CYS A 2 -4.11 8.22 -7.15
C CYS A 2 -2.93 7.28 -6.87
N LEU A 3 -3.21 6.01 -6.61
CA LEU A 3 -2.20 4.96 -6.54
C LEU A 3 -1.85 4.50 -7.97
N PRO A 4 -0.56 4.37 -8.32
CA PRO A 4 -0.15 3.95 -9.65
C PRO A 4 -0.54 2.50 -9.95
N GLY A 5 -1.08 2.28 -11.15
CA GLY A 5 -1.51 0.94 -11.59
C GLY A 5 -2.81 0.48 -10.96
N LYS A 6 -3.16 -0.80 -11.20
CA LYS A 6 -4.31 -1.43 -10.55
C LYS A 6 -3.93 -1.82 -9.12
N PHE A 7 -4.65 -1.24 -8.16
CA PHE A 7 -4.54 -1.56 -6.75
C PHE A 7 -5.93 -1.81 -6.16
N HIS A 8 -5.96 -2.42 -4.97
CA HIS A 8 -7.15 -2.87 -4.24
C HIS A 8 -8.40 -1.98 -4.38
N SER A 9 -9.55 -2.63 -4.59
CA SER A 9 -10.85 -1.96 -4.65
C SER A 9 -11.34 -1.49 -3.28
N ASP A 10 -10.70 -1.92 -2.20
CA ASP A 10 -11.01 -1.49 -0.85
C ASP A 10 -10.51 -0.05 -0.57
N PRO A 11 -11.37 0.85 -0.08
CA PRO A 11 -11.00 2.23 0.22
C PRO A 11 -10.03 2.39 1.39
N ALA A 12 -10.09 1.54 2.41
CA ALA A 12 -9.21 1.61 3.57
C ALA A 12 -7.77 1.23 3.19
N ASP A 13 -7.60 0.14 2.43
CA ASP A 13 -6.28 -0.28 1.93
C ASP A 13 -5.63 0.82 1.08
N ARG A 14 -6.44 1.50 0.24
CA ARG A 14 -5.96 2.63 -0.55
C ARG A 14 -5.44 3.78 0.31
N LEU A 15 -6.15 4.13 1.38
CA LEU A 15 -5.76 5.19 2.29
C LEU A 15 -4.49 4.83 3.05
N ILE A 16 -4.40 3.61 3.59
CA ILE A 16 -3.24 3.12 4.33
C ILE A 16 -2.00 3.15 3.43
N VAL A 17 -2.09 2.59 2.22
CA VAL A 17 -0.96 2.58 1.27
C VAL A 17 -0.60 3.98 0.79
N ALA A 18 -1.58 4.86 0.55
CA ALA A 18 -1.31 6.24 0.16
C ALA A 18 -0.54 6.99 1.26
N LEU A 19 -0.93 6.81 2.53
CA LEU A 19 -0.24 7.43 3.67
C LEU A 19 1.16 6.86 3.86
N ALA A 20 1.33 5.53 3.83
CA ALA A 20 2.65 4.90 3.93
C ALA A 20 3.61 5.43 2.85
N ARG A 21 3.12 5.59 1.61
CA ARG A 21 3.88 6.19 0.51
C ARG A 21 4.18 7.67 0.74
N HIS A 22 3.20 8.45 1.19
CA HIS A 22 3.37 9.88 1.45
C HIS A 22 4.45 10.15 2.50
N TYR A 23 4.51 9.33 3.56
CA TYR A 23 5.50 9.45 4.63
C TYR A 23 6.76 8.61 4.41
N SER A 24 6.90 7.93 3.26
CA SER A 24 7.99 6.97 3.01
C SER A 24 8.17 5.91 4.10
N ALA A 25 7.08 5.54 4.78
CA ALA A 25 7.06 4.56 5.85
C ALA A 25 7.04 3.12 5.31
N THR A 26 7.61 2.18 6.07
CA THR A 26 7.46 0.74 5.82
C THR A 26 6.15 0.26 6.44
N LEU A 27 5.30 -0.38 5.63
CA LEU A 27 4.01 -0.90 6.07
C LEU A 27 4.15 -2.35 6.57
N ILE A 28 3.75 -2.61 7.81
CA ILE A 28 3.67 -3.99 8.33
C ILE A 28 2.30 -4.56 7.96
N THR A 29 2.26 -5.64 7.17
CA THR A 29 0.98 -6.21 6.72
C THR A 29 1.07 -7.68 6.30
N ALA A 30 0.04 -8.45 6.64
CA ALA A 30 -0.13 -9.86 6.23
C ALA A 30 -0.64 -9.97 4.80
N ASP A 31 -1.21 -8.88 4.29
CA ASP A 31 -1.95 -8.88 3.06
C ASP A 31 -1.00 -9.04 1.87
N ARG A 32 -1.12 -10.18 1.20
CA ARG A 32 -0.26 -10.55 0.09
C ARG A 32 -0.39 -9.59 -1.10
N LYS A 33 -1.58 -9.04 -1.36
CA LYS A 33 -1.79 -8.11 -2.48
C LYS A 33 -1.12 -6.76 -2.21
N ILE A 34 -1.02 -6.36 -0.94
CA ILE A 34 -0.26 -5.17 -0.56
C ILE A 34 1.25 -5.46 -0.62
N GLN A 35 1.70 -6.63 -0.17
CA GLN A 35 3.11 -7.06 -0.29
C GLN A 35 3.58 -7.14 -1.75
N ASP A 36 2.73 -7.60 -2.66
CA ASP A 36 3.03 -7.70 -4.09
C ASP A 36 2.96 -6.35 -4.82
N TYR A 37 2.52 -5.28 -4.15
CA TYR A 37 2.38 -3.95 -4.73
C TYR A 37 3.71 -3.18 -4.65
N GLN A 38 4.48 -3.21 -5.73
CA GLN A 38 5.85 -2.66 -5.84
C GLN A 38 6.05 -1.19 -5.44
N TYR A 39 4.97 -0.40 -5.32
CA TYR A 39 5.06 1.04 -5.04
C TYR A 39 4.98 1.39 -3.55
N VAL A 40 4.94 0.41 -2.65
CA VAL A 40 4.99 0.59 -1.20
C VAL A 40 5.99 -0.40 -0.59
N LYS A 41 6.76 0.04 0.40
CA LYS A 41 7.68 -0.83 1.14
C LYS A 41 6.90 -1.60 2.18
N THR A 42 7.06 -2.92 2.24
CA THR A 42 6.35 -3.77 3.20
C THR A 42 7.31 -4.69 3.97
N ILE A 43 6.89 -5.07 5.18
CA ILE A 43 7.47 -6.14 6.00
C ILE A 43 6.33 -6.94 6.64
N TRP A 44 6.57 -8.21 7.01
CA TRP A 44 5.63 -9.04 7.75
C TRP A 44 6.26 -9.51 9.05
#